data_AF-A0A3E2NBC9-F1
#
_entry.id   AF-A0A3E2NBC9-F1
#
_cell.length_a   1.000
_cell.length_b   1.000
_cell.length_c   1.000
_cell.angle_alpha   90.00
_cell.angle_beta   90.00
_cell.angle_gamma   90.00
#
_symmetry.space_group_name_H-M   'P 1'
#
loop_
_entity.id
_entity.type
_entity.pdbx_description
1 polymer ?
#
loop_
_entity_poly.entity_id
_entity_poly.type
_entity_poly.pdbx_seq_one_letter_code
_entity_poly.pdbx_strand_id
1 'polypeptide(L)'
;MNILIVGIALFVCSIFLLYRNQYVFNNRSDIREAIADYNLDQILHGNYKENKIPYDCMEDYFKTLFRLFDFSNKNIVTNEIYKKIEKYI
;
A
#
# COMPACT_ATOMS: atom_id res chain seq x y z
N MET A 1 -28.24 -1.04 -28.63
CA MET A 1 -27.81 -2.19 -27.80
C MET A 1 -26.35 -2.06 -27.36
N ASN A 2 -25.39 -1.83 -28.28
CA ASN A 2 -23.96 -1.71 -27.93
C ASN A 2 -23.62 -0.57 -26.96
N ILE A 3 -24.27 0.60 -27.07
CA ILE A 3 -24.01 1.74 -26.18
C ILE A 3 -24.40 1.44 -24.73
N LEU A 4 -25.53 0.76 -24.50
CA LEU A 4 -25.97 0.37 -23.16
C LEU A 4 -25.01 -0.66 -22.53
N ILE A 5 -24.54 -1.63 -23.32
CA ILE A 5 -23.57 -2.63 -22.86
C ILE A 5 -22.24 -1.96 -22.47
N VAL A 6 -21.74 -1.05 -23.32
CA VAL A 6 -20.52 -0.28 -23.02
C VAL A 6 -20.72 0.58 -21.78
N GLY A 7 -21.87 1.24 -21.63
CA GLY A 7 -22.18 2.05 -20.45
C GLY A 7 -22.17 1.24 -19.15
N ILE A 8 -22.81 0.06 -19.16
CA ILE A 8 -22.81 -0.84 -18.00
C ILE A 8 -21.39 -1.31 -17.68
N ALA A 9 -20.60 -1.69 -18.69
CA ALA A 9 -19.22 -2.12 -18.48
C ALA A 9 -18.37 -1.02 -17.83
N LEU A 10 -18.46 0.22 -18.32
CA LEU A 10 -17.74 1.36 -17.76
C LEU A 10 -18.17 1.66 -16.32
N PHE A 11 -19.47 1.55 -16.02
CA PHE A 11 -19.98 1.73 -14.67
C PHE A 11 -19.42 0.68 -13.70
N VAL A 12 -19.43 -0.59 -14.09
CA VAL A 12 -18.86 -1.69 -13.30
C VAL A 12 -17.36 -1.48 -13.08
N CYS A 13 -16.61 -1.12 -14.13
CA CYS A 13 -15.18 -0.80 -14.00
C CYS A 13 -14.93 0.37 -13.04
N SER A 14 -15.78 1.40 -13.06
CA SER A 14 -15.65 2.57 -12.19
C SER A 14 -15.87 2.20 -10.73
N ILE A 15 -16.90 1.40 -10.42
CA ILE A 15 -17.15 0.89 -9.06
C ILE A 15 -15.96 0.03 -8.60
N PHE A 16 -15.46 -0.86 -9.45
CA PHE A 16 -14.32 -1.70 -9.12
C PHE A 16 -13.07 -0.86 -8.81
N LEU A 17 -12.79 0.17 -9.61
CA LEU A 17 -11.66 1.08 -9.38
C LEU A 17 -11.82 1.88 -8.08
N LEU A 18 -13.03 2.34 -7.74
CA LEU A 18 -13.30 3.03 -6.48
C LEU A 18 -13.03 2.13 -5.27
N TYR A 19 -13.56 0.91 -5.29
CA TYR A 19 -13.30 -0.09 -4.26
C TYR A 19 -11.81 -0.37 -4.13
N ARG A 20 -11.13 -0.56 -5.27
CA ARG A 20 -9.68 -0.82 -5.30
C ARG A 20 -8.87 0.36 -4.76
N ASN A 21 -9.26 1.59 -5.08
CA ASN A 21 -8.61 2.80 -4.59
C ASN A 21 -8.69 2.91 -3.06
N GLN A 22 -9.87 2.69 -2.50
CA GLN A 22 -10.03 2.67 -1.04
C GLN A 22 -9.19 1.58 -0.40
N TYR A 23 -9.17 0.39 -1.00
CA TYR A 23 -8.38 -0.73 -0.52
C TYR A 23 -6.86 -0.41 -0.51
N VAL A 24 -6.33 0.10 -1.61
CA VAL A 24 -4.91 0.48 -1.72
C VAL A 24 -4.56 1.62 -0.78
N PHE A 25 -5.47 2.58 -0.60
CA PHE A 25 -5.27 3.66 0.36
C PHE A 25 -5.09 3.12 1.79
N ASN A 26 -5.99 2.24 2.24
CA ASN A 26 -5.92 1.65 3.57
C ASN A 26 -4.61 0.87 3.77
N ASN A 27 -4.29 -0.06 2.86
CA ASN A 27 -3.05 -0.84 2.98
C ASN A 27 -1.79 0.04 3.02
N ARG A 28 -1.77 1.17 2.30
CA ARG A 28 -0.64 2.11 2.34
C ARG A 28 -0.60 2.91 3.64
N SER A 29 -1.76 3.20 4.23
CA SER A 29 -1.84 3.81 5.55
C SER A 29 -1.24 2.88 6.60
N ASP A 30 -1.62 1.60 6.60
CA ASP A 30 -1.11 0.59 7.54
C ASP A 30 0.42 0.46 7.43
N ILE A 31 0.95 0.39 6.20
CA ILE A 31 2.40 0.33 5.97
C ILE A 31 3.10 1.61 6.45
N ARG A 32 2.48 2.78 6.27
CA ARG A 32 3.06 4.05 6.74
C ARG A 32 3.09 4.11 8.27
N GLU A 33 2.04 3.66 8.93
CA GLU A 33 1.95 3.57 10.38
C GLU A 33 2.99 2.60 10.93
N ALA A 34 3.08 1.39 10.36
CA ALA A 34 4.09 0.40 10.73
C ALA A 34 5.54 0.91 10.56
N ILE A 35 5.83 1.69 9.51
CA ILE A 35 7.13 2.36 9.34
C ILE A 35 7.36 3.41 10.43
N ALA A 36 6.32 4.17 10.80
CA ALA A 36 6.43 5.17 11.86
C ALA A 36 6.74 4.53 13.21
N ASP A 37 6.03 3.46 13.57
CA ASP A 37 6.22 2.73 14.82
C ASP A 37 7.58 2.04 14.88
N TYR A 38 8.01 1.41 13.78
CA TYR A 38 9.35 0.86 13.68
C TYR A 38 10.41 1.95 13.86
N ASN A 39 10.29 3.07 13.16
CA ASN A 39 11.25 4.16 13.26
C ASN A 39 11.28 4.76 14.68
N LEU A 40 10.14 4.87 15.34
CA LEU A 40 10.06 5.30 16.74
C LEU A 40 10.76 4.30 17.67
N ASP A 41 10.53 3.00 17.49
CA ASP A 41 11.22 1.95 18.24
C ASP A 41 12.75 2.03 18.06
N GLN A 42 13.22 2.28 16.83
CA GLN A 42 14.65 2.47 16.57
C GLN A 42 15.21 3.75 17.24
N ILE A 43 14.40 4.81 17.39
CA ILE A 43 14.79 6.02 18.15
C ILE A 43 14.92 5.70 19.64
N LEU A 44 13.92 5.04 20.21
CA LEU A 44 13.89 4.69 21.65
C LEU A 44 15.06 3.79 22.05
N HIS A 45 15.52 2.92 21.13
CA HIS A 45 16.64 2.01 21.35
C HIS A 45 17.98 2.54 20.83
N GLY A 46 18.05 3.80 20.35
CA GLY A 46 19.30 4.44 19.91
C GLY A 46 19.85 3.96 18.56
N ASN A 47 19.14 3.10 17.83
CA ASN A 47 19.59 2.48 16.57
C ASN A 47 19.09 3.22 15.31
N TYR A 48 18.42 4.36 15.46
CA TYR A 48 17.75 5.07 14.36
C TYR A 48 18.66 5.43 13.19
N LYS A 49 19.91 5.86 13.43
CA LYS A 49 20.81 6.30 12.35
C LYS A 49 21.12 5.21 11.35
N GLU A 50 21.21 3.96 11.80
CA GLU A 50 21.59 2.81 10.97
C GLU A 50 20.37 2.10 10.38
N ASN A 51 19.25 2.10 11.12
CA ASN A 51 18.09 1.29 10.78
C ASN A 51 16.89 2.07 10.26
N LYS A 52 16.93 3.41 10.20
CA LYS A 52 15.81 4.23 9.71
C LYS A 52 15.31 3.73 8.36
N ILE A 53 13.99 3.53 8.26
CA ILE A 53 13.31 3.28 7.00
C ILE A 53 12.75 4.60 6.49
N PRO A 54 13.15 5.07 5.29
CA PRO A 54 12.62 6.29 4.72
C PRO A 54 11.22 6.03 4.14
N TYR A 55 10.35 7.05 4.12
CA TYR A 55 8.95 6.89 3.66
C TYR A 55 8.80 6.83 2.13
N ASP A 56 9.84 7.20 1.39
CA ASP A 56 9.91 7.11 -0.08
C ASP A 56 10.13 5.67 -0.57
N CYS A 57 10.35 4.71 0.33
CA CYS A 57 10.53 3.30 -0.02
C CYS A 57 9.25 2.59 -0.51
N MET A 58 8.09 3.25 -0.38
CA MET A 58 6.83 2.70 -0.85
C MET A 58 6.75 2.78 -2.37
N GLU A 59 6.31 1.70 -2.98
CA GLU A 59 6.10 1.62 -4.42
C GLU A 59 5.08 2.65 -4.91
N ASP A 60 5.09 3.00 -6.19
CA ASP A 60 4.16 3.99 -6.75
C ASP A 60 2.67 3.61 -6.50
N TYR A 61 1.86 4.61 -6.17
CA TYR A 61 0.44 4.42 -5.84
C TYR A 61 -0.35 3.81 -7.00
N PHE A 62 -0.16 4.33 -8.20
CA PHE A 62 -0.88 3.84 -9.38
C PHE A 62 -0.43 2.42 -9.73
N LYS A 63 0.86 2.11 -9.55
CA LYS A 63 1.36 0.74 -9.73
C LYS A 63 0.74 -0.25 -8.74
N THR A 64 0.45 0.17 -7.50
CA THR A 64 -0.30 -0.67 -6.54
C THR A 64 -1.78 -0.75 -6.92
N LEU A 65 -2.40 0.37 -7.32
CA LEU A 65 -3.80 0.45 -7.74
C LEU A 65 -4.10 -0.53 -8.89
N PHE A 66 -3.25 -0.55 -9.91
CA PHE A 66 -3.45 -1.36 -11.11
C PHE A 66 -2.96 -2.81 -11.00
N ARG A 67 -2.43 -3.24 -9.85
CA ARG A 67 -2.29 -4.68 -9.56
C ARG A 67 -3.64 -5.24 -9.12
N LEU A 68 -4.49 -5.52 -10.10
CA LEU A 68 -5.91 -5.84 -9.91
C LEU A 68 -6.16 -7.09 -9.03
N PHE A 69 -5.21 -8.02 -8.98
CA PHE A 69 -5.31 -9.28 -8.23
C PHE A 69 -4.46 -9.32 -6.95
N ASP A 70 -3.82 -8.21 -6.60
CA ASP A 70 -2.98 -8.13 -5.40
C ASP A 70 -3.68 -7.32 -4.30
N PHE A 71 -4.30 -8.03 -3.38
CA PHE A 71 -4.90 -7.43 -2.19
C PHE A 71 -3.92 -7.42 -0.99
N SER A 72 -2.65 -7.80 -1.17
CA SER A 72 -1.72 -7.74 -0.05
C SER A 72 -1.17 -6.33 0.16
N ASN A 73 -0.81 -6.00 1.40
CA ASN A 73 0.06 -4.86 1.70
C ASN A 73 1.56 -5.19 1.51
N LYS A 74 1.91 -6.47 1.33
CA LYS A 74 3.29 -6.98 1.21
C LYS A 74 4.07 -6.37 0.07
N ASN A 75 3.41 -6.09 -1.03
CA ASN A 75 4.05 -5.57 -2.23
C ASN A 75 3.99 -4.05 -2.31
N ILE A 76 3.70 -3.35 -1.21
CA ILE A 76 3.78 -1.89 -1.13
C ILE A 76 5.22 -1.44 -0.86
N VAL A 77 6.03 -2.28 -0.23
CA VAL A 77 7.46 -2.06 0.05
C VAL A 77 8.25 -3.28 -0.38
N THR A 78 9.59 -3.20 -0.35
CA THR A 78 10.42 -4.38 -0.61
C THR A 78 10.21 -5.43 0.49
N ASN A 79 10.42 -6.71 0.16
CA ASN A 79 10.29 -7.80 1.13
C ASN A 79 11.22 -7.63 2.34
N GLU A 80 12.39 -7.02 2.15
CA GLU A 80 13.31 -6.71 3.26
C GLU A 80 12.69 -5.70 4.24
N ILE A 81 12.11 -4.62 3.72
CA ILE A 81 11.43 -3.60 4.53
C ILE A 81 10.20 -4.19 5.18
N TYR A 82 9.39 -4.95 4.42
CA TYR A 82 8.19 -5.59 4.95
C TYR A 82 8.52 -6.45 6.17
N LYS A 83 9.55 -7.30 6.11
CA LYS A 83 9.97 -8.14 7.24
C LYS A 83 10.40 -7.33 8.48
N LYS A 84 10.98 -6.15 8.30
CA LYS A 84 11.37 -5.28 9.43
C LYS A 84 10.14 -4.70 10.15
N ILE A 85 9.12 -4.34 9.37
CA ILE A 85 7.91 -3.69 9.87
C ILE A 85 6.75 -4.67 10.13
N GLU A 86 6.87 -5.94 9.74
CA GLU A 86 5.79 -6.95 9.81
C GLU A 86 5.22 -7.10 11.23
N LYS A 87 6.03 -6.90 12.27
CA LYS A 87 5.57 -6.94 13.67
C LYS A 87 4.72 -5.74 14.11
N TYR A 88 4.59 -4.71 13.28
CA TYR A 88 3.81 -3.49 13.53
C TYR A 88 2.62 -3.33 12.57
N ILE A 89 2.39 -4.33 11.71
CA ILE A 89 1.22 -4.42 10.82
C ILE A 89 0.19 -5.32 11.49
#